data_AF-A0A846GZE5-F1
#
_entry.id   AF-A0A846GZE5-F1
#
_cell.length_a   1.000
_cell.length_b   1.000
_cell.length_c   1.000
_cell.angle_alpha   90.00
_cell.angle_beta   90.00
_cell.angle_gamma   90.00
#
_symmetry.space_group_name_H-M   'P 1'
#
loop_
_entity.id
_entity.type
_entity.pdbx_description
1 polymer ?
#
loop_
_entity_poly.entity_id
_entity_poly.type
_entity_poly.pdbx_seq_one_letter_code
_entity_poly.pdbx_strand_id
1 'polypeptide(L)'
;MSNNFLARQIVKAGNNFFAQASITILTLCPIVLTAVPARADVTYTADIQKEAVDDLKRINERGLTPKTIAFTPNGGYVILYGKNGFAYSTNKIPPDALNVLATLNKQDSTINTIAFAPNGEWIVMYDYFKAYWSKNFPQEIVNRLSEIKRQVFIVNNIVFTPNGDWTIIADNLNGSQVYWSSNFPQNVIDKIKDISQKYAIKVIAFTPNGGWLIIYNRGNNAFYNNKVPQLLIDTIKTKYKEGKRLTDIAFTPSNGWVLLDDKSMPPSIPRIPSLDEFPAPIIIPQ
;
A
#
# COMPACT_ATOMS: atom_id res chain seq x y z
N MET A 1 -8.94 59.21 -37.81
CA MET A 1 -8.42 58.05 -38.57
C MET A 1 -8.31 56.90 -37.55
N SER A 2 -9.09 55.82 -37.51
CA SER A 2 -9.69 54.95 -38.56
C SER A 2 -8.60 54.35 -39.46
N ASN A 3 -8.42 53.03 -39.64
CA ASN A 3 -9.18 51.81 -39.29
C ASN A 3 -8.19 50.73 -38.76
N ASN A 4 -8.53 49.62 -38.08
CA ASN A 4 -9.51 48.55 -38.31
C ASN A 4 -9.20 47.64 -39.53
N PHE A 5 -9.57 46.35 -39.45
CA PHE A 5 -9.54 45.28 -40.48
C PHE A 5 -8.32 44.32 -40.69
N LEU A 6 -8.57 43.07 -40.28
CA LEU A 6 -8.35 41.75 -40.94
C LEU A 6 -7.82 41.67 -42.41
N ALA A 7 -6.73 40.88 -42.57
CA ALA A 7 -6.55 39.67 -43.41
C ALA A 7 -6.86 39.61 -44.95
N ARG A 8 -6.24 38.61 -45.63
CA ARG A 8 -6.41 38.14 -47.06
C ARG A 8 -5.52 38.89 -48.10
N GLN A 9 -5.05 38.34 -49.26
CA GLN A 9 -5.17 37.00 -49.90
C GLN A 9 -4.25 36.74 -51.16
N ILE A 10 -4.04 35.46 -51.55
CA ILE A 10 -3.62 34.92 -52.90
C ILE A 10 -2.12 35.28 -53.28
N VAL A 11 -1.33 34.69 -54.20
CA VAL A 11 -1.55 33.97 -55.49
C VAL A 11 -0.59 32.77 -55.80
N LYS A 12 -1.16 31.82 -56.56
CA LYS A 12 -0.74 30.52 -57.14
C LYS A 12 0.66 30.35 -57.79
N ALA A 13 1.20 29.14 -57.63
CA ALA A 13 1.64 28.18 -58.67
C ALA A 13 1.71 26.76 -58.03
N GLY A 14 1.81 25.60 -58.70
CA GLY A 14 1.73 25.22 -60.13
C GLY A 14 2.79 24.15 -60.49
N ASN A 15 2.53 22.99 -61.13
CA ASN A 15 1.30 22.41 -61.71
C ASN A 15 1.29 20.85 -61.60
N ASN A 16 0.17 20.25 -62.00
CA ASN A 16 -0.20 18.80 -62.03
C ASN A 16 0.61 17.89 -62.97
N PHE A 17 0.58 16.56 -62.74
CA PHE A 17 -0.18 15.60 -63.60
C PHE A 17 -0.43 14.22 -62.94
N PHE A 18 -1.29 13.39 -63.57
CA PHE A 18 -1.99 12.23 -62.99
C PHE A 18 -1.28 10.86 -63.15
N ALA A 19 -1.56 9.93 -62.23
CA ALA A 19 -1.67 8.49 -62.51
C ALA A 19 -2.75 7.84 -61.60
N GLN A 20 -3.33 6.71 -62.02
CA GLN A 20 -4.58 6.14 -61.50
C GLN A 20 -4.45 5.46 -60.11
N ALA A 21 -5.58 5.36 -59.41
CA ALA A 21 -5.74 4.53 -58.22
C ALA A 21 -6.20 3.10 -58.57
N SER A 22 -5.82 2.13 -57.74
CA SER A 22 -6.46 0.82 -57.66
C SER A 22 -6.94 0.59 -56.23
N ILE A 23 -8.23 0.34 -56.07
CA ILE A 23 -8.88 0.19 -54.75
C ILE A 23 -8.76 -1.27 -54.31
N THR A 24 -7.85 -1.55 -53.38
CA THR A 24 -7.85 -2.81 -52.63
C THR A 24 -8.63 -2.60 -51.33
N ILE A 25 -9.82 -3.20 -51.24
CA ILE A 25 -10.61 -3.18 -50.00
C ILE A 25 -9.97 -4.16 -49.01
N LEU A 26 -8.99 -3.68 -48.25
CA LEU A 26 -8.53 -4.36 -47.04
C LEU A 26 -9.57 -4.16 -45.93
N THR A 27 -10.19 -5.25 -45.52
CA THR A 27 -11.25 -5.28 -44.50
C THR A 27 -10.79 -4.65 -43.19
N LEU A 28 -11.69 -3.90 -42.56
CA LEU A 28 -11.50 -3.30 -41.25
C LEU A 28 -11.10 -4.36 -40.21
N CYS A 29 -9.83 -4.41 -39.84
CA CYS A 29 -9.46 -4.68 -38.46
C CYS A 29 -9.70 -3.38 -37.69
N PRO A 30 -10.76 -3.25 -36.87
CA PRO A 30 -10.74 -2.26 -35.81
C PRO A 30 -9.56 -2.62 -34.91
N ILE A 31 -8.52 -1.80 -34.92
CA ILE A 31 -7.52 -1.87 -33.85
C ILE A 31 -8.31 -1.54 -32.58
N VAL A 32 -8.62 -2.57 -31.80
CA VAL A 32 -9.11 -2.41 -30.44
C VAL A 32 -8.00 -1.66 -29.74
N LEU A 33 -8.20 -0.36 -29.54
CA LEU A 33 -7.32 0.48 -28.74
C LEU A 33 -7.49 0.01 -27.30
N THR A 34 -6.79 -1.07 -26.96
CA THR A 34 -6.72 -1.63 -25.63
C THR A 34 -6.15 -0.55 -24.74
N ALA A 35 -7.03 0.15 -24.03
CA ALA A 35 -6.66 1.24 -23.15
C ALA A 35 -5.71 0.68 -22.09
N VAL A 36 -4.40 0.89 -22.30
CA VAL A 36 -3.33 0.40 -21.42
C VAL A 36 -3.72 0.84 -20.02
N PRO A 37 -4.02 -0.10 -19.10
CA PRO A 37 -4.76 0.24 -17.89
C PRO A 37 -3.88 1.15 -17.06
N ALA A 38 -4.24 2.44 -17.01
CA ALA A 38 -3.47 3.50 -16.36
C ALA A 38 -2.91 3.01 -15.01
N ARG A 39 -1.60 3.13 -14.86
CA ARG A 39 -0.78 2.35 -13.94
C ARG A 39 -1.02 2.77 -12.48
N ALA A 40 -0.73 1.88 -11.53
CA ALA A 40 -0.57 2.31 -10.14
C ALA A 40 0.74 3.13 -10.06
N ASP A 41 0.70 4.28 -9.39
CA ASP A 41 1.88 5.12 -9.21
C ASP A 41 2.47 4.85 -7.82
N VAL A 42 3.80 4.79 -7.76
CA VAL A 42 4.53 4.61 -6.51
C VAL A 42 5.54 5.73 -6.39
N THR A 43 5.46 6.50 -5.30
CA THR A 43 6.28 7.69 -5.11
C THR A 43 7.24 7.46 -3.95
N TYR A 44 8.51 7.82 -4.12
CA TYR A 44 9.58 7.44 -3.20
C TYR A 44 10.73 8.46 -3.20
N THR A 45 11.56 8.45 -2.15
CA THR A 45 12.78 9.26 -2.10
C THR A 45 13.98 8.58 -2.79
N ALA A 46 15.03 9.34 -3.07
CA ALA A 46 16.28 8.82 -3.61
C ALA A 46 16.99 7.82 -2.66
N ASP A 47 16.71 7.89 -1.35
CA ASP A 47 17.32 7.06 -0.30
C ASP A 47 16.72 5.65 -0.21
N ILE A 48 15.83 5.28 -1.14
CA ILE A 48 15.27 3.93 -1.27
C ILE A 48 16.20 3.06 -2.13
N GLN A 49 16.37 1.82 -1.71
CA GLN A 49 17.11 0.78 -2.45
C GLN A 49 16.61 0.67 -3.90
N LYS A 50 17.55 0.68 -4.86
CA LYS A 50 17.26 0.57 -6.29
C LYS A 50 16.49 -0.71 -6.61
N GLU A 51 16.81 -1.80 -5.89
CA GLU A 51 16.17 -3.10 -5.99
C GLU A 51 14.68 -3.02 -5.62
N ALA A 52 14.34 -2.31 -4.54
CA ALA A 52 12.96 -2.09 -4.13
C ALA A 52 12.19 -1.25 -5.17
N VAL A 53 12.83 -0.21 -5.69
CA VAL A 53 12.28 0.64 -6.75
C VAL A 53 12.02 -0.15 -8.03
N ASP A 54 12.94 -1.01 -8.44
CA ASP A 54 12.80 -1.82 -9.65
C ASP A 54 11.81 -2.98 -9.44
N ASP A 55 11.67 -3.51 -8.22
CA ASP A 55 10.58 -4.43 -7.86
C ASP A 55 9.20 -3.77 -7.94
N LEU A 56 9.05 -2.56 -7.38
CA LEU A 56 7.80 -1.79 -7.45
C LEU A 56 7.42 -1.48 -8.91
N LYS A 57 8.38 -1.09 -9.75
CA LYS A 57 8.16 -0.96 -11.20
C LYS A 57 7.69 -2.29 -11.79
N ARG A 58 8.43 -3.38 -11.57
CA ARG A 58 8.17 -4.73 -12.12
C ARG A 58 6.79 -5.29 -11.71
N ILE A 59 6.32 -4.99 -10.51
CA ILE A 59 4.98 -5.34 -10.03
C ILE A 59 3.93 -4.54 -10.84
N ASN A 60 4.10 -3.22 -10.92
CA ASN A 60 3.17 -2.34 -11.64
C ASN A 60 3.19 -2.58 -13.18
N GLU A 61 4.31 -3.05 -13.74
CA GLU A 61 4.47 -3.43 -15.16
C GLU A 61 3.62 -4.64 -15.53
N ARG A 62 3.43 -5.55 -14.56
CA ARG A 62 2.59 -6.76 -14.69
C ARG A 62 1.11 -6.48 -14.44
N GLY A 63 0.71 -5.22 -14.28
CA GLY A 63 -0.65 -4.82 -13.93
C GLY A 63 -1.08 -5.23 -12.51
N LEU A 64 -0.12 -5.54 -11.65
CA LEU A 64 -0.37 -5.92 -10.25
C LEU A 64 -0.22 -4.70 -9.34
N THR A 65 -1.01 -4.63 -8.27
CA THR A 65 -0.94 -3.54 -7.29
C THR A 65 -0.15 -3.98 -6.05
N PRO A 66 0.89 -3.24 -5.63
CA PRO A 66 1.49 -3.36 -4.30
C PRO A 66 0.46 -3.04 -3.21
N LYS A 67 0.34 -3.93 -2.22
CA LYS A 67 -0.58 -3.77 -1.08
C LYS A 67 0.12 -3.16 0.14
N THR A 68 1.35 -3.60 0.37
CA THR A 68 2.14 -3.28 1.56
C THR A 68 3.61 -3.25 1.18
N ILE A 69 4.39 -2.33 1.73
CA ILE A 69 5.85 -2.40 1.76
C ILE A 69 6.33 -2.28 3.21
N ALA A 70 7.24 -3.16 3.63
CA ALA A 70 7.80 -3.16 4.98
C ALA A 70 9.33 -3.19 4.89
N PHE A 71 10.00 -2.34 5.66
CA PHE A 71 11.46 -2.31 5.77
C PHE A 71 11.92 -2.98 7.07
N THR A 72 12.96 -3.82 6.97
CA THR A 72 13.66 -4.39 8.14
C THR A 72 14.63 -3.36 8.74
N PRO A 73 14.97 -3.44 10.05
CA PRO A 73 15.88 -2.48 10.71
C PRO A 73 17.29 -2.40 10.09
N ASN A 74 17.77 -3.48 9.49
CA ASN A 74 19.04 -3.54 8.74
C ASN A 74 18.96 -2.95 7.31
N GLY A 75 17.85 -2.30 6.96
CA GLY A 75 17.63 -1.70 5.65
C GLY A 75 17.45 -2.73 4.54
N GLY A 76 16.75 -3.83 4.79
CA GLY A 76 16.11 -4.68 3.77
C GLY A 76 14.65 -4.29 3.56
N TYR A 77 13.96 -4.94 2.61
CA TYR A 77 12.55 -4.71 2.32
C TYR A 77 11.79 -6.00 1.95
N VAL A 78 10.48 -6.00 2.20
CA VAL A 78 9.50 -6.91 1.59
C VAL A 78 8.35 -6.08 1.02
N ILE A 79 7.92 -6.38 -0.21
CA ILE A 79 6.74 -5.81 -0.86
C ILE A 79 5.73 -6.94 -1.07
N LEU A 80 4.51 -6.78 -0.59
CA LEU A 80 3.39 -7.71 -0.82
C LEU A 80 2.49 -7.20 -1.94
N TYR A 81 2.03 -8.08 -2.83
CA TYR A 81 1.17 -7.73 -3.96
C TYR A 81 0.19 -8.85 -4.34
N GLY A 82 -0.95 -8.50 -4.94
CA GLY A 82 -2.00 -9.46 -5.30
C GLY A 82 -2.51 -10.26 -4.09
N LYS A 83 -2.84 -11.55 -4.26
CA LYS A 83 -3.27 -12.41 -3.15
C LYS A 83 -2.13 -12.70 -2.16
N ASN A 84 -1.03 -13.21 -2.68
CA ASN A 84 0.08 -13.81 -1.93
C ASN A 84 1.44 -13.68 -2.64
N GLY A 85 1.55 -12.77 -3.59
CA GLY A 85 2.83 -12.46 -4.23
C GLY A 85 3.69 -11.59 -3.32
N PHE A 86 5.00 -11.82 -3.34
CA PHE A 86 5.96 -11.01 -2.61
C PHE A 86 7.26 -10.82 -3.40
N ALA A 87 7.91 -9.68 -3.17
CA ALA A 87 9.26 -9.37 -3.63
C ALA A 87 10.08 -8.85 -2.44
N TYR A 88 11.40 -9.07 -2.42
CA TYR A 88 12.21 -8.85 -1.21
C TYR A 88 13.70 -8.64 -1.50
N SER A 89 14.39 -7.94 -0.59
CA SER A 89 15.84 -7.81 -0.61
C SER A 89 16.54 -9.11 -0.20
N THR A 90 17.41 -9.64 -1.06
CA THR A 90 18.28 -10.78 -0.76
C THR A 90 19.15 -10.52 0.49
N ASN A 91 19.38 -11.55 1.30
CA ASN A 91 20.26 -11.57 2.48
C ASN A 91 19.99 -10.54 3.61
N LYS A 92 18.91 -9.76 3.55
CA LYS A 92 18.54 -8.80 4.61
C LYS A 92 17.24 -9.15 5.36
N ILE A 93 16.43 -10.06 4.85
CA ILE A 93 15.19 -10.50 5.52
C ILE A 93 15.46 -11.76 6.35
N PRO A 94 14.89 -11.89 7.56
CA PRO A 94 14.99 -13.11 8.37
C PRO A 94 14.61 -14.38 7.57
N PRO A 95 15.46 -15.43 7.54
CA PRO A 95 15.20 -16.62 6.72
C PRO A 95 13.92 -17.37 7.09
N ASP A 96 13.54 -17.34 8.36
CA ASP A 96 12.27 -17.86 8.88
C ASP A 96 11.06 -17.08 8.34
N ALA A 97 11.12 -15.75 8.30
CA ALA A 97 10.09 -14.92 7.65
C ALA A 97 9.95 -15.25 6.16
N LEU A 98 11.07 -15.40 5.43
CA LEU A 98 11.05 -15.79 4.01
C LEU A 98 10.47 -17.20 3.81
N ASN A 99 10.80 -18.15 4.67
CA ASN A 99 10.23 -19.51 4.64
C ASN A 99 8.71 -19.50 4.88
N VAL A 100 8.21 -18.65 5.77
CA VAL A 100 6.77 -18.42 5.98
C VAL A 100 6.11 -17.83 4.73
N LEU A 101 6.64 -16.75 4.16
CA LEU A 101 6.10 -16.13 2.95
C LEU A 101 6.04 -17.12 1.77
N ALA A 102 7.12 -17.89 1.58
CA ALA A 102 7.19 -18.94 0.56
C ALA A 102 6.21 -20.10 0.81
N THR A 103 5.95 -20.44 2.07
CA THR A 103 4.97 -21.49 2.45
C THR A 103 3.54 -21.03 2.21
N LEU A 104 3.19 -19.81 2.64
CA LEU A 104 1.86 -19.21 2.42
C LEU A 104 1.56 -19.03 0.92
N ASN A 105 2.56 -18.66 0.12
CA ASN A 105 2.45 -18.60 -1.34
C ASN A 105 2.16 -19.99 -1.95
N LYS A 106 2.90 -21.03 -1.55
CA LYS A 106 2.67 -22.42 -2.00
C LYS A 106 1.32 -23.01 -1.55
N GLN A 107 0.82 -22.61 -0.39
CA GLN A 107 -0.47 -23.03 0.17
C GLN A 107 -1.66 -22.24 -0.40
N ASP A 108 -1.42 -21.27 -1.29
CA ASP A 108 -2.41 -20.31 -1.79
C ASP A 108 -3.23 -19.59 -0.67
N SER A 109 -2.59 -19.37 0.49
CA SER A 109 -3.16 -18.54 1.57
C SER A 109 -3.03 -17.05 1.24
N THR A 110 -3.97 -16.24 1.70
CA THR A 110 -3.95 -14.78 1.44
C THR A 110 -3.03 -14.09 2.44
N ILE A 111 -1.92 -13.52 1.98
CA ILE A 111 -0.98 -12.80 2.86
C ILE A 111 -1.53 -11.37 3.03
N ASN A 112 -1.94 -11.00 4.24
CA ASN A 112 -2.59 -9.72 4.53
C ASN A 112 -1.57 -8.60 4.71
N THR A 113 -0.62 -8.77 5.63
CA THR A 113 0.44 -7.78 5.91
C THR A 113 1.68 -8.46 6.52
N ILE A 114 2.82 -7.78 6.50
CA ILE A 114 4.06 -8.14 7.19
C ILE A 114 4.60 -6.92 7.93
N ALA A 115 5.04 -7.09 9.17
CA ALA A 115 5.65 -6.03 9.96
C ALA A 115 6.96 -6.51 10.60
N PHE A 116 7.92 -5.59 10.70
CA PHE A 116 9.21 -5.79 11.37
C PHE A 116 9.31 -4.79 12.53
N ALA A 117 9.66 -5.29 13.72
CA ALA A 117 9.94 -4.46 14.88
C ALA A 117 11.40 -3.95 14.85
N PRO A 118 11.75 -2.85 15.56
CA PRO A 118 13.11 -2.29 15.57
C PRO A 118 14.21 -3.26 16.02
N ASN A 119 13.86 -4.25 16.84
CA ASN A 119 14.77 -5.30 17.32
C ASN A 119 14.98 -6.45 16.32
N GLY A 120 14.31 -6.44 15.16
CA GLY A 120 14.41 -7.47 14.12
C GLY A 120 13.40 -8.62 14.25
N GLU A 121 12.61 -8.66 15.32
CA GLU A 121 11.47 -9.59 15.44
C GLU A 121 10.38 -9.21 14.40
N TRP A 122 9.61 -10.19 13.93
CA TRP A 122 8.72 -10.03 12.77
C TRP A 122 7.38 -10.75 12.95
N ILE A 123 6.37 -10.30 12.19
CA ILE A 123 5.06 -10.95 12.10
C ILE A 123 4.51 -10.89 10.67
N VAL A 124 3.91 -12.00 10.22
CA VAL A 124 3.16 -12.12 8.96
C VAL A 124 1.72 -12.48 9.29
N MET A 125 0.78 -11.59 8.95
CA MET A 125 -0.66 -11.84 9.05
C MET A 125 -1.18 -12.48 7.76
N TYR A 126 -2.02 -13.50 7.87
CA TYR A 126 -2.61 -14.20 6.73
C TYR A 126 -4.02 -14.72 7.02
N ASP A 127 -4.80 -14.94 5.96
CA ASP A 127 -6.21 -15.34 6.01
C ASP A 127 -7.01 -14.59 7.10
N TYR A 128 -6.91 -13.26 7.07
CA TYR A 128 -7.56 -12.26 7.94
C TYR A 128 -7.13 -12.23 9.42
N PHE A 129 -6.99 -13.38 10.07
CA PHE A 129 -6.77 -13.48 11.53
C PHE A 129 -5.76 -14.57 11.95
N LYS A 130 -5.09 -15.23 11.00
CA LYS A 130 -3.98 -16.14 11.29
C LYS A 130 -2.67 -15.34 11.27
N ALA A 131 -1.69 -15.78 12.03
CA ALA A 131 -0.39 -15.13 12.09
C ALA A 131 0.73 -16.16 12.24
N TYR A 132 1.90 -15.84 11.69
CA TYR A 132 3.19 -16.41 12.05
C TYR A 132 4.09 -15.29 12.55
N TRP A 133 4.93 -15.55 13.54
CA TRP A 133 5.82 -14.56 14.13
C TRP A 133 7.16 -15.19 14.54
N SER A 134 8.17 -14.36 14.73
CA SER A 134 9.51 -14.76 15.16
C SER A 134 9.56 -15.24 16.61
N LYS A 135 10.59 -16.03 16.97
CA LYS A 135 10.64 -16.76 18.24
C LYS A 135 10.50 -15.87 19.50
N ASN A 136 11.00 -14.64 19.49
CA ASN A 136 10.99 -13.74 20.65
C ASN A 136 10.05 -12.53 20.44
N PHE A 137 9.09 -12.65 19.53
CA PHE A 137 8.09 -11.63 19.25
C PHE A 137 7.29 -11.28 20.53
N PRO A 138 6.94 -10.01 20.80
CA PRO A 138 6.40 -9.62 22.11
C PRO A 138 5.13 -10.39 22.49
N GLN A 139 5.20 -11.17 23.57
CA GLN A 139 4.09 -12.05 24.02
C GLN A 139 2.81 -11.26 24.34
N GLU A 140 2.91 -9.98 24.72
CA GLU A 140 1.75 -9.10 24.90
C GLU A 140 0.95 -8.97 23.59
N ILE A 141 1.62 -8.80 22.45
CA ILE A 141 1.00 -8.71 21.12
C ILE A 141 0.39 -10.07 20.75
N VAL A 142 1.10 -11.19 21.00
CA VAL A 142 0.59 -12.55 20.75
C VAL A 142 -0.70 -12.84 21.54
N ASN A 143 -0.76 -12.37 22.79
CA ASN A 143 -1.95 -12.50 23.63
C ASN A 143 -3.13 -11.68 23.07
N ARG A 144 -2.90 -10.43 22.63
CA ARG A 144 -3.94 -9.60 21.98
C ARG A 144 -4.39 -10.15 20.64
N LEU A 145 -3.49 -10.64 19.79
CA LEU A 145 -3.86 -11.30 18.53
C LEU A 145 -4.71 -12.56 18.78
N SER A 146 -4.44 -13.27 19.88
CA SER A 146 -5.27 -14.41 20.31
C SER A 146 -6.67 -13.99 20.80
N GLU A 147 -6.82 -12.82 21.42
CA GLU A 147 -8.13 -12.21 21.76
C GLU A 147 -8.88 -11.77 20.51
N ILE A 148 -8.23 -10.99 19.64
CA ILE A 148 -8.73 -10.51 18.34
C ILE A 148 -9.26 -11.67 17.48
N LYS A 149 -8.49 -12.77 17.39
CA LYS A 149 -8.90 -13.99 16.67
C LYS A 149 -10.14 -14.65 17.28
N ARG A 150 -10.28 -14.70 18.61
CA ARG A 150 -11.50 -15.22 19.27
C ARG A 150 -12.72 -14.32 19.05
N GLN A 151 -12.51 -13.03 18.80
CA GLN A 151 -13.56 -12.06 18.49
C GLN A 151 -13.85 -11.93 16.98
N VAL A 152 -13.11 -12.64 16.12
CA VAL A 152 -13.20 -12.61 14.65
C VAL A 152 -13.01 -11.19 14.09
N PHE A 153 -12.14 -10.40 14.72
CA PHE A 153 -11.81 -9.04 14.26
C PHE A 153 -10.67 -9.07 13.24
N ILE A 154 -10.74 -8.21 12.23
CA ILE A 154 -9.75 -8.17 11.13
C ILE A 154 -8.64 -7.20 11.48
N VAL A 155 -7.40 -7.69 11.59
CA VAL A 155 -6.23 -6.84 11.84
C VAL A 155 -5.87 -6.07 10.57
N ASN A 156 -5.96 -4.74 10.64
CA ASN A 156 -5.58 -3.85 9.55
C ASN A 156 -4.13 -3.37 9.68
N ASN A 157 -3.72 -3.02 10.90
CA ASN A 157 -2.40 -2.45 11.18
C ASN A 157 -1.79 -3.09 12.43
N ILE A 158 -0.51 -3.46 12.36
CA ILE A 158 0.37 -3.70 13.52
C ILE A 158 1.55 -2.76 13.34
N VAL A 159 1.74 -1.81 14.25
CA VAL A 159 2.67 -0.68 14.07
C VAL A 159 3.57 -0.57 15.29
N PHE A 160 4.87 -0.53 15.02
CA PHE A 160 5.91 -0.31 16.02
C PHE A 160 6.43 1.13 15.93
N THR A 161 6.74 1.74 17.08
CA THR A 161 7.57 2.95 17.16
C THR A 161 9.05 2.58 16.98
N PRO A 162 9.96 3.54 16.73
CA PRO A 162 11.40 3.29 16.71
C PRO A 162 11.96 2.72 18.02
N ASN A 163 11.26 2.89 19.16
CA ASN A 163 11.67 2.36 20.46
C ASN A 163 11.19 0.93 20.72
N GLY A 164 10.28 0.40 19.89
CA GLY A 164 9.64 -0.90 20.10
C GLY A 164 8.29 -0.85 20.83
N ASP A 165 7.78 0.34 21.19
CA ASP A 165 6.39 0.51 21.63
C ASP A 165 5.46 0.12 20.47
N TRP A 166 4.25 -0.37 20.76
CA TRP A 166 3.40 -0.97 19.72
C TRP A 166 1.93 -0.53 19.80
N THR A 167 1.24 -0.59 18.65
CA THR A 167 -0.22 -0.55 18.56
C THR A 167 -0.73 -1.58 17.55
N ILE A 168 -1.91 -2.14 17.81
CA ILE A 168 -2.69 -2.97 16.86
C ILE A 168 -3.99 -2.22 16.60
N ILE A 169 -4.41 -2.11 15.33
CA ILE A 169 -5.74 -1.63 14.94
C ILE A 169 -6.45 -2.74 14.18
N ALA A 170 -7.67 -3.06 14.61
CA ALA A 170 -8.53 -4.05 13.96
C ALA A 170 -9.96 -3.51 13.76
N ASP A 171 -10.61 -3.93 12.68
CA ASP A 171 -12.04 -3.70 12.48
C ASP A 171 -12.84 -4.78 13.24
N ASN A 172 -13.84 -4.35 14.00
CA ASN A 172 -14.81 -5.26 14.61
C ASN A 172 -15.95 -5.62 13.65
N LEU A 173 -16.76 -6.62 14.01
CA LEU A 173 -17.87 -7.12 13.18
C LEU A 173 -18.97 -6.08 12.89
N ASN A 174 -18.99 -4.95 13.59
CA ASN A 174 -19.91 -3.82 13.36
C ASN A 174 -19.32 -2.74 12.43
N GLY A 175 -18.11 -2.94 11.89
CA GLY A 175 -17.41 -1.98 11.03
C GLY A 175 -16.72 -0.84 11.77
N SER A 176 -16.61 -0.91 13.10
CA SER A 176 -15.90 0.09 13.91
C SER A 176 -14.49 -0.38 14.27
N GLN A 177 -13.53 0.56 14.27
CA GLN A 177 -12.15 0.25 14.66
C GLN A 177 -11.97 0.18 16.17
N VAL A 178 -11.29 -0.87 16.61
CA VAL A 178 -10.77 -1.06 17.96
C VAL A 178 -9.25 -1.12 17.91
N TYR A 179 -8.59 -0.73 19.00
CA TYR A 179 -7.14 -0.71 19.07
C TYR A 179 -6.63 -1.08 20.47
N TRP A 180 -5.40 -1.59 20.50
CA TRP A 180 -4.63 -1.89 21.72
C TRP A 180 -3.24 -1.32 21.55
N SER A 181 -2.61 -0.91 22.64
CA SER A 181 -1.27 -0.31 22.59
C SER A 181 -0.54 -0.43 23.92
N SER A 182 0.79 -0.56 23.87
CA SER A 182 1.67 -0.59 25.05
C SER A 182 2.77 0.45 24.88
N ASN A 183 2.98 1.31 25.87
CA ASN A 183 3.90 2.47 25.91
C ASN A 183 3.80 3.48 24.74
N PHE A 184 2.80 3.34 23.87
CA PHE A 184 2.68 4.09 22.62
C PHE A 184 2.42 5.59 22.86
N PRO A 185 3.00 6.52 22.07
CA PRO A 185 2.94 7.96 22.32
C PRO A 185 1.52 8.52 22.48
N GLN A 186 1.23 9.10 23.64
CA GLN A 186 -0.13 9.52 24.03
C GLN A 186 -0.75 10.53 23.05
N ASN A 187 0.04 11.45 22.51
CA ASN A 187 -0.40 12.41 21.48
C ASN A 187 -0.83 11.74 20.16
N VAL A 188 -0.33 10.54 19.86
CA VAL A 188 -0.77 9.72 18.72
C VAL A 188 -2.04 8.95 19.09
N ILE A 189 -2.10 8.36 20.29
CA ILE A 189 -3.30 7.71 20.84
C ILE A 189 -4.50 8.68 20.86
N ASP A 190 -4.31 9.92 21.26
CA ASP A 190 -5.41 10.89 21.32
C ASP A 190 -5.89 11.33 19.93
N LYS A 191 -5.01 11.30 18.91
CA LYS A 191 -5.42 11.43 17.52
C LYS A 191 -6.10 10.20 16.95
N ILE A 192 -5.70 8.99 17.36
CA ILE A 192 -6.44 7.76 17.05
C ILE A 192 -7.87 7.86 17.60
N LYS A 193 -8.05 8.24 18.87
CA LYS A 193 -9.37 8.44 19.51
C LYS A 193 -10.24 9.49 18.82
N ASP A 194 -9.66 10.63 18.43
CA ASP A 194 -10.34 11.73 17.71
C ASP A 194 -10.86 11.28 16.33
N ILE A 195 -10.01 10.59 15.57
CA ILE A 195 -10.30 10.10 14.22
C ILE A 195 -11.34 8.97 14.24
N SER A 196 -11.13 7.93 15.04
CA SER A 196 -11.94 6.71 15.04
C SER A 196 -13.39 6.90 15.55
N GLN A 197 -13.75 8.07 16.09
CA GLN A 197 -15.15 8.44 16.34
C GLN A 197 -15.97 8.59 15.05
N LYS A 198 -15.33 8.87 13.90
CA LYS A 198 -16.02 9.27 12.66
C LYS A 198 -15.43 8.67 11.38
N TYR A 199 -14.16 8.26 11.39
CA TYR A 199 -13.43 7.82 10.20
C TYR A 199 -12.51 6.65 10.52
N ALA A 200 -12.48 5.64 9.65
CA ALA A 200 -11.49 4.57 9.73
C ALA A 200 -10.08 5.10 9.46
N ILE A 201 -9.12 4.70 10.30
CA ILE A 201 -7.69 4.88 10.06
C ILE A 201 -7.27 3.88 8.98
N LYS A 202 -6.47 4.34 8.03
CA LYS A 202 -5.87 3.51 6.97
C LYS A 202 -4.47 3.05 7.38
N VAL A 203 -3.61 4.00 7.73
CA VAL A 203 -2.17 3.79 7.98
C VAL A 203 -1.72 4.62 9.18
N ILE A 204 -0.85 4.05 10.01
CA ILE A 204 -0.01 4.81 10.94
C ILE A 204 1.44 4.43 10.69
N ALA A 205 2.30 5.42 10.45
CA ALA A 205 3.72 5.21 10.16
C ALA A 205 4.58 6.16 10.99
N PHE A 206 5.69 5.66 11.52
CA PHE A 206 6.71 6.44 12.23
C PHE A 206 7.96 6.60 11.39
N THR A 207 8.54 7.79 11.40
CA THR A 207 9.92 7.99 10.94
C THR A 207 10.91 7.47 12.00
N PRO A 208 12.10 6.98 11.61
CA PRO A 208 13.14 6.55 12.55
C PRO A 208 13.47 7.55 13.68
N ASN A 209 13.32 8.85 13.41
CA ASN A 209 13.56 9.94 14.37
C ASN A 209 12.38 10.27 15.31
N GLY A 210 11.33 9.42 15.35
CA GLY A 210 10.18 9.59 16.26
C GLY A 210 9.11 10.61 15.79
N GLY A 211 9.21 11.09 14.55
CA GLY A 211 8.06 11.70 13.86
C GLY A 211 7.02 10.65 13.46
N TRP A 212 5.81 11.09 13.13
CA TRP A 212 4.67 10.21 12.83
C TRP A 212 3.70 10.80 11.81
N LEU A 213 2.97 9.91 11.14
CA LEU A 213 1.91 10.20 10.18
C LEU A 213 0.73 9.26 10.43
N ILE A 214 -0.50 9.79 10.47
CA ILE A 214 -1.75 9.03 10.46
C ILE A 214 -2.53 9.41 9.21
N ILE A 215 -2.85 8.43 8.35
CA ILE A 215 -3.73 8.61 7.18
C ILE A 215 -5.10 8.00 7.49
N TYR A 216 -6.20 8.71 7.19
CA TYR A 216 -7.54 8.27 7.56
C TYR A 216 -8.62 8.62 6.52
N ASN A 217 -9.71 7.85 6.52
CA ASN A 217 -10.75 7.90 5.49
C ASN A 217 -11.82 8.99 5.73
N ARG A 218 -11.40 10.27 5.68
CA ARG A 218 -12.31 11.41 5.60
C ARG A 218 -12.43 11.86 4.15
N GLY A 219 -13.45 11.36 3.44
CA GLY A 219 -13.62 11.63 2.00
C GLY A 219 -12.42 11.11 1.18
N ASN A 220 -11.94 9.90 1.49
CA ASN A 220 -10.68 9.29 1.06
C ASN A 220 -9.37 9.99 1.50
N ASN A 221 -9.37 11.31 1.68
CA ASN A 221 -8.18 12.17 1.65
C ASN A 221 -8.02 13.05 2.91
N ALA A 222 -7.47 12.49 3.99
CA ALA A 222 -7.02 13.27 5.16
C ALA A 222 -5.81 12.63 5.87
N PHE A 223 -5.03 13.44 6.57
CA PHE A 223 -3.92 12.98 7.42
C PHE A 223 -3.64 13.96 8.58
N TYR A 224 -3.05 13.45 9.65
CA TYR A 224 -2.34 14.23 10.66
C TYR A 224 -0.87 13.81 10.66
N ASN A 225 0.05 14.72 10.96
CA ASN A 225 1.48 14.43 10.99
C ASN A 225 2.21 15.25 12.06
N ASN A 226 3.43 14.82 12.39
CA ASN A 226 4.39 15.53 13.24
C ASN A 226 5.82 15.11 12.86
N LYS A 227 6.72 16.07 12.63
CA LYS A 227 8.17 15.85 12.34
C LYS A 227 8.51 14.94 11.14
N VAL A 228 7.58 14.68 10.22
CA VAL A 228 7.88 13.95 8.97
C VAL A 228 8.41 14.89 7.87
N PRO A 229 9.11 14.40 6.82
CA PRO A 229 9.71 15.26 5.80
C PRO A 229 8.68 16.13 5.05
N GLN A 230 8.97 17.41 4.86
CA GLN A 230 8.07 18.33 4.15
C GLN A 230 7.75 17.87 2.72
N LEU A 231 8.72 17.28 2.01
CA LEU A 231 8.54 16.69 0.68
C LEU A 231 7.46 15.59 0.65
N LEU A 232 7.35 14.78 1.72
CA LEU A 232 6.29 13.78 1.84
C LEU A 232 4.93 14.47 2.00
N ILE A 233 4.84 15.51 2.84
CA ILE A 233 3.61 16.25 3.07
C ILE A 233 3.10 16.91 1.79
N ASP A 234 3.99 17.47 0.97
CA ASP A 234 3.60 18.08 -0.30
C ASP A 234 3.32 17.05 -1.41
N THR A 235 3.97 15.88 -1.35
CA THR A 235 3.62 14.72 -2.18
C THR A 235 2.20 14.23 -1.86
N ILE A 236 1.86 14.02 -0.57
CA ILE A 236 0.52 13.60 -0.12
C ILE A 236 -0.54 14.62 -0.56
N LYS A 237 -0.30 15.92 -0.38
CA LYS A 237 -1.21 16.98 -0.88
C LYS A 237 -1.38 16.94 -2.40
N THR A 238 -0.35 16.59 -3.15
CA THR A 238 -0.38 16.51 -4.62
C THR A 238 -1.20 15.30 -5.06
N LYS A 239 -0.93 14.11 -4.50
CA LYS A 239 -1.75 12.90 -4.70
C LYS A 239 -3.23 13.10 -4.37
N TYR A 240 -3.54 13.83 -3.30
CA TYR A 240 -4.92 14.19 -2.96
C TYR A 240 -5.58 15.15 -3.97
N LYS A 241 -4.83 16.06 -4.61
CA LYS A 241 -5.33 16.92 -5.70
C LYS A 241 -5.56 16.14 -7.00
N GLU A 242 -4.72 15.13 -7.25
CA GLU A 242 -4.87 14.18 -8.36
C GLU A 242 -6.05 13.20 -8.16
N GLY A 243 -6.72 13.22 -7.00
CA GLY A 243 -7.79 12.29 -6.66
C GLY A 243 -7.31 10.87 -6.32
N LYS A 244 -6.00 10.64 -6.22
CA LYS A 244 -5.43 9.36 -5.77
C LYS A 244 -5.75 9.13 -4.30
N ARG A 245 -6.11 7.89 -3.94
CA ARG A 245 -6.34 7.51 -2.54
C ARG A 245 -5.08 6.80 -2.06
N LEU A 246 -4.48 7.28 -0.98
CA LEU A 246 -3.29 6.62 -0.40
C LEU A 246 -3.70 5.31 0.29
N THR A 247 -2.88 4.26 0.09
CA THR A 247 -3.11 2.89 0.58
C THR A 247 -2.15 2.51 1.69
N ASP A 248 -0.85 2.79 1.53
CA ASP A 248 0.20 2.43 2.48
C ASP A 248 1.39 3.42 2.40
N ILE A 249 2.18 3.48 3.46
CA ILE A 249 3.45 4.21 3.50
C ILE A 249 4.41 3.58 4.51
N ALA A 250 5.65 3.36 4.09
CA ALA A 250 6.73 2.92 4.96
C ALA A 250 7.96 3.84 4.89
N PHE A 251 8.59 4.04 6.05
CA PHE A 251 9.88 4.69 6.17
C PHE A 251 10.99 3.65 6.26
N THR A 252 12.11 3.93 5.60
CA THR A 252 13.37 3.20 5.77
C THR A 252 14.07 3.62 7.06
N PRO A 253 14.98 2.79 7.61
CA PRO A 253 15.87 3.18 8.71
C PRO A 253 16.68 4.47 8.46
N SER A 254 16.93 4.81 7.18
CA SER A 254 17.64 6.03 6.75
C SER A 254 16.73 7.28 6.59
N ASN A 255 15.46 7.24 7.01
CA ASN A 255 14.43 8.29 6.86
C ASN A 255 13.92 8.56 5.43
N GLY A 256 14.42 7.86 4.41
CA GLY A 256 13.75 7.79 3.10
C GLY A 256 12.40 7.08 3.21
N TRP A 257 11.49 7.31 2.27
CA TRP A 257 10.13 6.74 2.30
C TRP A 257 9.63 6.23 0.95
N VAL A 258 8.67 5.30 1.01
CA VAL A 258 7.87 4.83 -0.13
C VAL A 258 6.39 5.05 0.21
N LEU A 259 5.66 5.68 -0.70
CA LEU A 259 4.23 5.96 -0.62
C LEU A 259 3.50 5.20 -1.75
N LEU A 260 2.50 4.41 -1.37
CA LEU A 260 1.65 3.66 -2.29
C LEU A 260 0.30 4.39 -2.47
N ASP A 261 -0.15 4.51 -3.72
CA ASP A 261 -1.47 5.06 -4.06
C ASP A 261 -2.32 4.08 -4.89
N ASP A 262 -3.64 4.08 -4.65
CA ASP A 262 -4.58 3.36 -5.50
C ASP A 262 -4.93 4.13 -6.77
N LYS A 263 -5.26 3.35 -7.79
CA LYS A 263 -6.01 3.82 -8.93
C LYS A 263 -7.47 4.01 -8.50
N SER A 264 -8.03 5.18 -8.78
CA SER A 264 -9.37 5.59 -8.40
C SER A 264 -10.46 4.54 -8.65
N MET A 265 -10.87 3.83 -7.60
CA MET A 265 -12.04 2.96 -7.55
C MET A 265 -12.82 3.19 -6.24
N PRO A 266 -14.13 2.86 -6.21
CA PRO A 266 -14.95 2.97 -5.00
C PRO A 266 -14.49 1.99 -3.91
N PRO A 267 -14.82 2.23 -2.62
CA PRO A 267 -14.37 1.38 -1.52
C PRO A 267 -15.05 0.00 -1.55
N SER A 268 -14.36 -1.01 -2.07
CA SER A 268 -14.67 -2.40 -1.81
C SER A 268 -14.19 -2.78 -0.40
N ILE A 269 -15.09 -2.75 0.58
CA ILE A 269 -14.87 -3.49 1.84
C ILE A 269 -14.84 -4.97 1.46
N PRO A 270 -13.77 -5.74 1.78
CA PRO A 270 -13.77 -7.17 1.52
C PRO A 270 -14.92 -7.85 2.27
N ARG A 271 -15.64 -8.76 1.60
CA ARG A 271 -16.66 -9.58 2.28
C ARG A 271 -15.97 -10.41 3.36
N ILE A 272 -16.24 -10.08 4.62
CA ILE A 272 -15.84 -10.89 5.78
C ILE A 272 -16.54 -12.26 5.64
N PRO A 273 -15.81 -13.38 5.52
CA PRO A 273 -16.43 -14.71 5.53
C PRO A 273 -17.06 -14.97 6.90
N SER A 274 -18.19 -15.69 6.97
CA SER A 274 -18.70 -16.13 8.27
C SER A 274 -17.75 -17.14 8.92
N LEU A 275 -17.88 -17.34 10.23
CA LEU A 275 -17.02 -18.29 10.96
C LEU A 275 -17.10 -19.71 10.37
N ASP A 276 -18.26 -20.06 9.80
CA ASP A 276 -18.59 -21.35 9.20
C ASP A 276 -17.96 -21.56 7.80
N GLU A 277 -17.49 -20.49 7.15
CA GLU A 277 -16.76 -20.56 5.87
C GLU A 277 -15.28 -20.93 6.04
N PHE A 278 -14.79 -21.03 7.28
CA PHE A 278 -13.42 -21.47 7.57
C PHE A 278 -13.40 -22.96 7.96
N PRO A 279 -12.51 -23.78 7.36
CA PRO A 279 -12.32 -25.15 7.83
C PRO A 279 -11.82 -25.15 9.28
N ALA A 280 -12.29 -26.13 10.07
CA ALA A 280 -11.96 -26.26 11.48
C ALA A 280 -10.44 -26.18 11.73
N PRO A 281 -9.99 -25.49 12.79
CA PRO A 281 -8.57 -25.22 13.01
C PRO A 281 -7.80 -26.52 13.19
N ILE A 282 -6.85 -26.78 12.28
CA ILE A 282 -5.91 -27.89 12.39
C ILE A 282 -5.05 -27.65 13.63
N ILE A 283 -5.31 -28.42 14.69
CA ILE A 283 -4.46 -28.46 15.87
C ILE A 283 -3.21 -29.25 15.49
N ILE A 284 -2.12 -28.53 15.22
CA ILE A 284 -0.79 -29.12 15.12
C ILE A 284 -0.31 -29.37 16.55
N PRO A 285 -0.07 -30.62 16.98
CA PRO A 285 0.57 -30.89 18.27
C PRO A 285 2.01 -30.36 18.28
N GLN A 286 2.51 -30.03 19.48
CA GLN A 286 3.90 -29.59 19.68
C GLN A 286 4.89 -30.75 19.58
#